data_AF-A0A3B0SVZ7-F1
#
_entry.id   AF-A0A3B0SVZ7-F1
#
_cell.length_a   1.000
_cell.length_b   1.000
_cell.length_c   1.000
_cell.angle_alpha   90.00
_cell.angle_beta   90.00
_cell.angle_gamma   90.00
#
_symmetry.space_group_name_H-M   'P 1'
#
loop_
_entity.id
_entity.type
_entity.pdbx_description
1 polymer ?
#
loop_
_entity_poly.entity_id
_entity_poly.type
_entity_poly.pdbx_seq_one_letter_code
_entity_poly.pdbx_strand_id
1 'polypeptide(L)'
;MVNTSDLIGYASDPAFTLDKNMRVTNWNAGAQELLGYSETEISGQPCSAVLRAFYPTGEPLCSVLCEGRACITNGDKWGISNCLIRHKNGKMITVGISSLVLPLKARKEDNSEPVALIFLRKVNDGVAEISTEMPLRIFSLGTFGLAIAGNGLDVENWKRKKAAVVLKCLVSQMDKPVHRERLIEWIWPNADLDSGWPRLKVTISYLRAALRKGGASANIIETVGQAYLLRGNSVWMDSDAFCALVSNGSNLLKAENTVEALALFEEAESLYRGDFFEDELYAEWCAVERERLREIYLELLAGLAKCYIETGHFMTASRVCKLALSSDPCRENFVRILMECLVRQNRPDWARAHFISWRRALDQEYGLQPTEDTLAVYRRIVGEDNTDLRQTA
;
A
#
# COMPACT_ATOMS: atom_id res chain seq x y z
N MET A 1 27.62 20.20 27.22
CA MET A 1 27.05 19.38 26.13
C MET A 1 26.15 20.30 25.34
N VAL A 2 26.46 20.54 24.07
CA VAL A 2 25.57 21.30 23.18
C VAL A 2 24.38 20.40 22.88
N ASN A 3 23.17 20.82 23.23
CA ASN A 3 21.97 20.04 22.93
C ASN A 3 21.64 20.20 21.45
N THR A 4 21.21 19.12 20.78
CA THR A 4 20.86 19.13 19.36
C THR A 4 19.75 20.16 19.06
N SER A 5 18.89 20.42 20.05
CA SER A 5 17.86 21.48 20.04
C SER A 5 18.45 22.88 19.84
N ASP A 6 19.59 23.18 20.47
CA ASP A 6 20.21 24.50 20.43
C ASP A 6 20.83 24.76 19.04
N LEU A 7 21.41 23.73 18.41
CA LEU A 7 22.06 23.83 17.10
C LEU A 7 21.08 24.14 15.97
N ILE A 8 19.84 23.66 16.06
CA ILE A 8 18.84 23.82 14.99
C ILE A 8 18.20 25.19 15.02
N GLY A 9 18.04 25.79 16.21
CA GLY A 9 17.56 27.16 16.36
C GLY A 9 18.43 28.20 15.64
N TYR A 10 19.72 27.90 15.44
CA TYR A 10 20.66 28.77 14.72
C TYR A 10 20.90 28.37 13.26
N ALA A 11 20.32 27.27 12.79
CA ALA A 11 20.48 26.85 11.40
C ALA A 11 19.70 27.79 10.47
N SER A 12 20.37 28.31 9.44
CA SER A 12 19.75 29.18 8.43
C SER A 12 18.82 28.42 7.48
N ASP A 13 19.09 27.14 7.25
CA ASP A 13 18.23 26.27 6.42
C ASP A 13 16.96 25.88 7.19
N PRO A 14 15.78 25.84 6.53
CA PRO A 14 14.56 25.28 7.10
C PRO A 14 14.78 23.84 7.60
N ALA A 15 14.63 23.60 8.90
CA ALA A 15 14.97 22.31 9.49
C ALA A 15 14.15 21.98 10.74
N PHE A 16 14.03 20.69 11.03
CA PHE A 16 13.36 20.16 12.21
C PHE A 16 13.91 18.80 12.63
N THR A 17 13.69 18.38 13.88
CA THR A 17 14.11 17.06 14.37
C THR A 17 12.96 16.11 14.58
N LEU A 18 13.30 14.82 14.52
CA LEU A 18 12.40 13.70 14.78
C LEU A 18 12.94 12.82 15.89
N ASP A 19 12.02 12.37 16.75
CA ASP A 19 12.27 11.28 17.69
C ASP A 19 12.19 9.90 17.00
N LYS A 20 12.42 8.82 17.76
CA LYS A 20 12.38 7.45 17.24
C LYS A 20 10.99 7.00 16.74
N ASN A 21 9.94 7.71 17.14
CA ASN A 21 8.55 7.46 16.74
C ASN A 21 8.10 8.37 15.58
N MET A 22 9.05 9.09 14.95
CA MET A 22 8.79 10.04 13.88
C MET A 22 7.93 11.23 14.30
N ARG A 23 7.97 11.61 15.58
CA ARG A 23 7.32 12.83 16.10
C ARG A 23 8.30 13.99 16.08
N VAL A 24 7.79 15.18 15.76
CA VAL A 24 8.60 16.39 15.71
C VAL A 24 9.00 16.81 17.11
N THR A 25 10.30 16.98 17.37
CA THR A 25 10.81 17.41 18.67
C THR A 25 11.20 18.88 18.69
N ASN A 26 11.75 19.40 17.59
CA ASN A 26 12.11 20.82 17.44
C ASN A 26 11.77 21.31 16.03
N TRP A 27 11.48 22.60 15.91
CA TRP A 27 11.10 23.24 14.64
C TRP A 27 11.69 24.65 14.54
N ASN A 28 12.56 24.90 13.56
CA ASN A 28 13.21 26.20 13.45
C ASN A 28 12.37 27.26 12.70
N ALA A 29 12.83 28.51 12.79
CA ALA A 29 12.18 29.65 12.14
C ALA A 29 12.08 29.48 10.60
N GLY A 30 13.09 28.88 9.97
CA GLY A 30 13.07 28.62 8.53
C GLY A 30 11.99 27.62 8.13
N ALA A 31 11.77 26.56 8.91
CA ALA A 31 10.70 25.59 8.67
C ALA A 31 9.32 26.22 8.88
N GLN A 32 9.18 27.09 9.88
CA GLN A 32 7.95 27.88 10.10
C GLN A 32 7.67 28.83 8.92
N GLU A 33 8.67 29.53 8.41
CA GLU A 33 8.50 30.41 7.24
C GLU A 33 8.16 29.61 5.98
N LEU A 34 8.77 28.43 5.81
CA LEU A 34 8.56 27.59 4.62
C LEU A 34 7.18 26.92 4.58
N LEU A 35 6.66 26.47 5.72
CA LEU A 35 5.45 25.63 5.80
C LEU A 35 4.27 26.29 6.52
N GLY A 36 4.50 27.37 7.25
CA GLY A 36 3.49 28.18 7.92
C GLY A 36 3.04 27.69 9.29
N TYR A 37 3.55 26.55 9.77
CA TYR A 37 3.25 26.00 11.09
C TYR A 37 4.22 26.53 12.15
N SER A 38 3.70 26.91 13.32
CA SER A 38 4.56 27.25 14.47
C SER A 38 5.03 26.00 15.21
N GLU A 39 6.15 26.09 15.91
CA GLU A 39 6.70 24.97 16.70
C GLU A 39 5.67 24.41 17.69
N THR A 40 4.90 25.28 18.35
CA THR A 40 3.85 24.89 19.30
C THR A 40 2.71 24.08 18.68
N GLU A 41 2.42 24.25 17.38
CA GLU A 41 1.34 23.52 16.70
C GLU A 41 1.75 22.08 16.36
N ILE A 42 3.04 21.86 16.13
CA ILE A 42 3.53 20.61 15.56
C ILE A 42 4.45 19.83 16.48
N SER A 43 4.95 20.42 17.56
CA SER A 43 5.76 19.70 18.54
C SER A 43 4.97 18.52 19.08
N GLY A 44 5.59 17.35 19.09
CA GLY A 44 4.98 16.07 19.43
C GLY A 44 4.06 15.47 18.34
N GLN A 45 3.74 16.18 17.25
CA GLN A 45 2.95 15.63 16.16
C GLN A 45 3.80 14.70 15.27
N PRO A 46 3.20 13.66 14.67
CA PRO A 46 3.91 12.83 13.69
C PRO A 46 4.27 13.67 12.46
N CYS A 47 5.47 13.48 11.93
CA CYS A 47 5.95 14.24 10.78
C CYS A 47 5.05 14.10 9.54
N SER A 48 4.38 12.95 9.39
CA SER A 48 3.43 12.68 8.32
C SER A 48 2.21 13.61 8.36
N ALA A 49 1.77 14.04 9.55
CA ALA A 49 0.66 14.98 9.69
C ALA A 49 1.01 16.40 9.27
N VAL A 50 2.30 16.76 9.32
CA VAL A 50 2.82 18.09 8.95
C VAL A 50 3.25 18.11 7.49
N LEU A 51 4.15 17.20 7.10
CA LEU A 51 4.71 17.19 5.75
C LEU A 51 3.66 16.81 4.72
N ARG A 52 2.83 15.79 4.99
CA ARG A 52 1.83 15.25 4.05
C ARG A 52 2.36 15.23 2.62
N ALA A 53 3.62 14.80 2.47
CA ALA A 53 4.35 15.01 1.24
C ALA A 53 3.83 14.06 0.17
N PHE A 54 3.93 14.49 -1.08
CA PHE A 54 3.63 13.71 -2.27
C PHE A 54 4.86 13.71 -3.18
N TYR A 55 5.01 12.66 -3.98
CA TYR A 55 5.89 12.73 -5.13
C TYR A 55 5.37 13.78 -6.12
N PRO A 56 6.21 14.34 -7.01
CA PRO A 56 5.77 15.27 -8.06
C PRO A 56 4.64 14.73 -8.94
N THR A 57 4.52 13.42 -9.04
CA THR A 57 3.48 12.66 -9.76
C THR A 57 2.18 12.47 -8.98
N GLY A 58 2.13 12.86 -7.71
CA GLY A 58 0.91 12.93 -6.92
C GLY A 58 0.67 11.76 -5.97
N GLU A 59 1.53 10.74 -5.95
CA GLU A 59 1.43 9.67 -4.95
C GLU A 59 1.89 10.14 -3.56
N PRO A 60 1.29 9.65 -2.47
CA PRO A 60 1.76 9.97 -1.12
C PRO A 60 3.21 9.50 -0.89
N LEU A 61 4.06 10.44 -0.48
CA LEU A 61 5.39 10.18 0.06
C LEU A 61 5.30 9.91 1.57
N CYS A 62 4.49 10.69 2.28
CA CYS A 62 4.18 10.45 3.70
C CYS A 62 3.04 9.43 3.82
N SER A 63 3.40 8.16 3.86
CA SER A 63 2.52 7.00 4.10
C SER A 63 3.08 6.11 5.21
N VAL A 64 2.42 5.02 5.56
CA VAL A 64 3.06 4.02 6.45
C VAL A 64 4.34 3.43 5.86
N LEU A 65 4.47 3.45 4.54
CA LEU A 65 5.66 3.03 3.81
C LEU A 65 6.60 4.19 3.49
N CYS A 66 6.58 5.24 4.31
CA CYS A 66 7.50 6.36 4.19
C CYS A 66 8.97 5.86 4.16
N GLU A 67 9.63 6.03 3.02
CA GLU A 67 11.03 5.64 2.82
C GLU A 67 11.95 6.37 3.83
N GLY A 68 11.66 7.64 4.09
CA GLY A 68 12.38 8.41 5.11
C GLY A 68 12.25 7.80 6.49
N ARG A 69 11.06 7.31 6.88
CA ARG A 69 10.86 6.60 8.14
C ARG A 69 11.70 5.33 8.20
N ALA A 70 11.67 4.51 7.14
CA ALA A 70 12.42 3.25 7.09
C ALA A 70 13.93 3.48 7.24
N CYS A 71 14.51 4.44 6.49
CA CYS A 71 15.93 4.80 6.59
C CYS A 71 16.27 5.32 8.00
N ILE A 72 15.48 6.24 8.54
CA ILE A 72 15.73 6.79 9.89
C ILE A 72 15.65 5.67 10.94
N THR A 73 14.70 4.74 10.84
CA THR A 73 14.61 3.60 11.76
C THR A 73 15.87 2.74 11.71
N ASN A 74 16.46 2.52 10.53
CA ASN A 74 17.68 1.73 10.36
C ASN A 74 18.99 2.48 10.67
N GLY A 75 18.93 3.80 10.85
CA GLY A 75 20.12 4.63 11.06
C GLY A 75 20.77 5.12 9.76
N ASP A 76 20.09 4.96 8.63
CA ASP A 76 20.56 5.37 7.31
C ASP A 76 20.06 6.77 6.95
N LYS A 77 20.85 7.49 6.15
CA LYS A 77 20.45 8.78 5.60
C LYS A 77 19.45 8.58 4.46
N TRP A 78 18.53 9.50 4.32
CA TRP A 78 17.53 9.55 3.26
C TRP A 78 17.43 10.95 2.66
N GLY A 79 17.00 11.04 1.41
CA GLY A 79 16.67 12.32 0.79
C GLY A 79 15.94 12.16 -0.54
N ILE A 80 15.23 13.22 -0.91
CA ILE A 80 14.54 13.39 -2.18
C ILE A 80 14.77 14.82 -2.68
N SER A 81 15.12 14.96 -3.95
CA SER A 81 15.44 16.27 -4.56
C SER A 81 14.21 17.16 -4.76
N ASN A 82 13.04 16.54 -5.00
CA ASN A 82 11.79 17.24 -5.16
C ASN A 82 10.59 16.41 -4.66
N CYS A 83 9.76 17.02 -3.83
CA CYS A 83 8.45 16.52 -3.44
C CYS A 83 7.49 17.69 -3.32
N LEU A 84 6.19 17.40 -3.30
CA LEU A 84 5.14 18.38 -3.11
C LEU A 84 4.67 18.32 -1.66
N ILE A 85 4.74 19.44 -0.95
CA ILE A 85 4.22 19.58 0.41
C ILE A 85 3.09 20.61 0.40
N ARG A 86 2.03 20.36 1.18
CA ARG A 86 0.95 21.34 1.36
C ARG A 86 1.32 22.32 2.46
N HIS A 87 1.52 23.58 2.10
CA HIS A 87 1.67 24.68 3.05
C HIS A 87 0.39 24.86 3.88
N LYS A 88 0.49 25.40 5.10
CA LYS A 88 -0.65 25.61 6.02
C LYS A 88 -1.84 26.36 5.39
N ASN A 89 -1.58 27.28 4.46
CA ASN A 89 -2.62 28.03 3.72
C ASN A 89 -3.28 27.24 2.56
N GLY A 90 -2.94 25.96 2.38
CA GLY A 90 -3.49 25.08 1.34
C GLY A 90 -2.72 25.06 0.02
N LYS A 91 -1.73 25.94 -0.18
CA LYS A 91 -0.93 25.97 -1.41
C LYS A 91 0.06 24.80 -1.45
N MET A 92 0.18 24.13 -2.59
CA MET A 92 1.26 23.14 -2.81
C MET A 92 2.57 23.86 -3.11
N ILE A 93 3.65 23.44 -2.45
CA ILE A 93 5.00 23.94 -2.66
C ILE A 93 5.95 22.78 -2.97
N THR A 94 6.93 23.03 -3.84
CA THR A 94 7.95 22.03 -4.19
C THR A 94 9.16 22.19 -3.29
N VAL A 95 9.54 21.12 -2.59
CA VAL A 95 10.58 21.10 -1.57
C VAL A 95 11.45 19.85 -1.74
N GLY A 96 12.76 19.98 -1.61
CA GLY A 96 13.66 18.84 -1.41
C GLY A 96 13.78 18.51 0.07
N ILE A 97 13.79 17.22 0.42
CA ILE A 97 13.96 16.77 1.81
C ILE A 97 15.28 16.00 1.90
N SER A 98 16.05 16.22 2.96
CA SER A 98 17.21 15.39 3.27
C SER A 98 17.35 15.20 4.78
N SER A 99 17.92 14.07 5.20
CA SER A 99 18.08 13.74 6.61
C SER A 99 19.54 13.55 7.00
N LEU A 100 19.93 14.07 8.15
CA LEU A 100 21.05 13.56 8.94
C LEU A 100 20.49 12.66 10.04
N VAL A 101 20.94 11.41 10.09
CA VAL A 101 20.41 10.40 11.00
C VAL A 101 21.51 9.98 11.97
N LEU A 102 21.17 9.94 13.26
CA LEU A 102 22.05 9.40 14.28
C LEU A 102 22.19 7.88 14.09
N PRO A 103 23.42 7.35 13.97
CA PRO A 103 23.67 5.92 13.90
C PRO A 103 23.07 5.20 15.11
N LEU A 104 22.59 3.97 14.92
CA LEU A 104 21.94 3.19 15.98
C LEU A 104 22.75 3.11 17.29
N LYS A 105 24.07 2.97 17.18
CA LYS A 105 24.99 2.88 18.33
C LYS A 105 25.08 4.17 19.16
N ALA A 106 24.69 5.31 18.60
CA ALA A 106 24.74 6.62 19.25
C ALA A 106 23.39 7.06 19.81
N ARG A 107 22.33 6.26 19.64
CA ARG A 107 20.99 6.56 20.16
C ARG A 107 20.91 6.19 21.64
N LYS A 108 20.34 7.07 22.44
CA LYS A 108 20.02 6.77 23.85
C LYS A 108 18.69 6.01 23.93
N GLU A 109 18.44 5.39 25.08
CA GLU A 109 17.20 4.66 25.34
C GLU A 109 15.97 5.57 25.49
N ASP A 110 16.18 6.86 25.77
CA ASP A 110 15.11 7.84 25.87
C ASP A 110 14.43 8.06 24.52
N ASN A 111 13.12 7.81 24.49
CA ASN A 111 12.31 7.87 23.28
C ASN A 111 12.07 9.29 22.78
N SER A 112 12.30 10.29 23.63
CA SER A 112 12.06 11.69 23.32
C SER A 112 13.28 12.38 22.69
N GLU A 113 14.44 11.74 22.69
CA GLU A 113 15.63 12.32 22.09
C GLU A 113 15.56 12.31 20.55
N PRO A 114 16.03 13.39 19.90
CA PRO A 114 16.05 13.48 18.45
C PRO A 114 17.02 12.43 17.87
N VAL A 115 16.53 11.60 16.96
CA VAL A 115 17.32 10.59 16.22
C VAL A 115 17.61 11.00 14.78
N ALA A 116 16.91 12.01 14.26
CA ALA A 116 17.13 12.54 12.93
C ALA A 116 16.90 14.05 12.88
N LEU A 117 17.72 14.73 12.07
CA LEU A 117 17.57 16.12 11.67
C LEU A 117 17.17 16.15 10.20
N ILE A 118 16.06 16.78 9.89
CA ILE A 118 15.49 16.89 8.55
C ILE A 118 15.68 18.31 8.04
N PHE A 119 16.26 18.44 6.85
CA PHE A 119 16.42 19.70 6.12
C PHE A 119 15.42 19.77 4.98
N LEU A 120 14.82 20.94 4.81
CA LEU A 120 13.90 21.28 3.74
C LEU A 120 14.54 22.35 2.85
N ARG A 121 14.60 22.11 1.55
CA ARG A 121 15.22 23.04 0.57
C ARG A 121 14.23 23.46 -0.49
N LYS A 122 14.18 24.76 -0.82
CA LYS A 122 13.43 25.22 -2.01
C LYS A 122 14.21 24.82 -3.26
N VAL A 123 13.52 24.32 -4.28
CA VAL A 123 14.15 23.80 -5.51
C VAL A 123 14.84 24.89 -6.37
N ASN A 124 14.71 26.17 -6.00
CA ASN A 124 15.37 27.28 -6.71
C ASN A 124 16.85 27.48 -6.36
N ASP A 125 17.34 26.87 -5.27
CA ASP A 125 18.76 26.88 -4.90
C ASP A 125 19.43 25.64 -5.46
N GLY A 126 20.45 25.83 -6.30
CA GLY A 126 21.12 24.81 -7.12
C GLY A 126 21.19 23.41 -6.49
N VAL A 127 20.67 22.44 -7.24
CA VAL A 127 20.52 21.04 -6.83
C VAL A 127 21.88 20.44 -6.47
N ALA A 128 22.15 20.29 -5.17
CA ALA A 128 23.17 19.36 -4.71
C ALA A 128 22.65 17.94 -5.01
N GLU A 129 23.22 17.28 -6.01
CA GLU A 129 23.01 15.87 -6.30
C GLU A 129 23.33 15.03 -5.06
N ILE A 130 22.30 14.63 -4.32
CA ILE A 130 22.37 13.46 -3.43
C ILE A 130 21.76 12.31 -4.23
N SER A 131 22.63 11.62 -4.95
CA SER A 131 22.33 10.33 -5.59
C SER A 131 22.26 9.25 -4.51
N THR A 132 21.06 9.03 -3.98
CA THR A 132 20.68 7.73 -3.42
C THR A 132 19.77 7.08 -4.45
N GLU A 133 20.14 5.93 -4.99
CA GLU A 133 19.33 5.16 -5.96
C GLU A 133 17.88 5.11 -5.45
N MET A 134 16.98 5.83 -6.10
CA MET A 134 15.58 5.83 -5.66
C MET A 134 14.95 4.47 -6.00
N PRO A 135 14.19 3.86 -5.08
CA PRO A 135 13.67 2.53 -5.28
C PRO A 135 12.72 2.52 -6.48
N LEU A 136 12.75 1.42 -7.24
CA LEU A 136 11.74 1.16 -8.26
C LEU A 136 10.41 0.91 -7.55
N ARG A 137 9.43 1.76 -7.81
CA ARG A 137 8.06 1.58 -7.34
C ARG A 137 7.30 0.74 -8.34
N ILE A 138 6.63 -0.29 -7.84
CA ILE A 138 5.84 -1.23 -8.62
C ILE A 138 4.40 -1.17 -8.14
N PHE A 139 3.50 -0.90 -9.07
CA PHE A 139 2.06 -0.94 -8.85
C PHE A 139 1.53 -2.21 -9.49
N SER A 140 1.01 -3.11 -8.68
CA SER A 140 0.64 -4.46 -9.02
C SER A 140 -0.80 -4.79 -8.68
N LEU A 141 -1.47 -4.00 -7.83
CA LEU A 141 -2.88 -4.15 -7.48
C LEU A 141 -3.75 -3.33 -8.45
N GLY A 142 -4.25 -3.99 -9.50
CA GLY A 142 -4.94 -3.38 -10.63
C GLY A 142 -4.03 -3.31 -11.86
N THR A 143 -4.16 -2.24 -12.66
CA THR A 143 -3.33 -2.02 -13.83
C THR A 143 -1.85 -1.90 -13.45
N PHE A 144 -0.99 -2.66 -14.15
CA PHE A 144 0.43 -2.71 -13.84
C PHE A 144 1.14 -1.38 -14.14
N GLY A 145 1.83 -0.84 -13.15
CA GLY A 145 2.55 0.43 -13.25
C GLY A 145 3.95 0.36 -12.66
N LEU A 146 4.83 1.25 -13.13
CA LEU A 146 6.18 1.42 -12.61
C LEU A 146 6.46 2.91 -12.43
N ALA A 147 7.17 3.28 -11.37
CA ALA A 147 7.68 4.63 -11.19
C ALA A 147 9.08 4.61 -10.54
N ILE A 148 9.91 5.59 -10.88
CA ILE A 148 11.22 5.79 -10.24
C ILE A 148 11.36 7.28 -10.00
N ALA A 149 11.74 7.67 -8.79
CA ALA A 149 11.88 9.08 -8.43
C ALA A 149 10.59 9.89 -8.70
N GLY A 150 9.43 9.27 -8.43
CA GLY A 150 8.12 9.80 -8.80
C GLY A 150 7.78 9.63 -10.29
N ASN A 151 8.74 9.69 -11.21
CA ASN A 151 8.43 9.61 -12.63
C ASN A 151 7.88 8.23 -13.04
N GLY A 152 6.65 8.19 -13.55
CA GLY A 152 6.06 6.99 -14.13
C GLY A 152 6.86 6.52 -15.35
N LEU A 153 7.11 5.21 -15.44
CA LEU A 153 7.68 4.60 -16.62
C LEU A 153 6.54 4.18 -17.55
N ASP A 154 6.63 4.61 -18.80
CA ASP A 154 5.67 4.26 -19.84
C ASP A 154 5.89 2.82 -20.33
N VAL A 155 5.46 1.86 -19.52
CA VAL A 155 5.57 0.41 -19.79
C VAL A 155 4.73 0.03 -21.00
N GLU A 156 3.61 0.72 -21.23
CA GLU A 156 2.74 0.48 -22.37
C GLU A 156 3.47 0.75 -23.69
N ASN A 157 4.30 1.80 -23.79
CA ASN A 157 5.03 2.09 -25.02
C ASN A 157 6.37 1.34 -25.16
N TRP A 158 6.63 0.33 -24.32
CA TRP A 158 7.80 -0.53 -24.50
C TRP A 158 7.72 -1.31 -25.82
N LYS A 159 8.77 -1.16 -26.63
CA LYS A 159 8.93 -1.86 -27.93
C LYS A 159 8.84 -3.38 -27.77
N ARG A 160 9.24 -3.92 -26.61
CA ARG A 160 9.15 -5.36 -26.30
C ARG A 160 8.15 -5.60 -25.19
N LYS A 161 6.89 -5.85 -25.56
CA LYS A 161 5.80 -6.13 -24.60
C LYS A 161 6.11 -7.28 -23.63
N LYS A 162 6.80 -8.33 -24.09
CA LYS A 162 7.22 -9.47 -23.23
C LYS A 162 8.21 -9.07 -22.14
N ALA A 163 8.89 -7.92 -22.23
CA ALA A 163 9.75 -7.43 -21.14
C ALA A 163 8.96 -7.04 -19.89
N ALA A 164 7.76 -6.48 -20.06
CA ALA A 164 6.86 -6.22 -18.94
C ALA A 164 6.42 -7.53 -18.26
N VAL A 165 6.08 -8.56 -19.06
CA VAL A 165 5.70 -9.88 -18.54
C VAL A 165 6.85 -10.55 -17.78
N VAL A 166 8.09 -10.49 -18.31
CA VAL A 166 9.29 -10.95 -17.58
C VAL A 166 9.38 -10.26 -16.22
N LEU A 167 9.24 -8.93 -16.19
CA LEU A 167 9.31 -8.18 -14.95
C LEU A 167 8.22 -8.63 -13.97
N LYS A 168 6.97 -8.75 -14.41
CA LYS A 168 5.86 -9.26 -13.57
C LYS A 168 6.16 -10.66 -13.00
N CYS A 169 6.73 -11.56 -13.79
CA CYS A 169 7.15 -12.89 -13.33
C CYS A 169 8.26 -12.85 -12.27
N LEU A 170 9.19 -11.90 -12.38
CA LEU A 170 10.23 -11.70 -11.37
C LEU A 170 9.67 -11.02 -10.11
N VAL A 171 8.72 -10.11 -10.26
CA VAL A 171 8.00 -9.45 -9.16
C VAL A 171 7.20 -10.47 -8.34
N SER A 172 6.51 -11.40 -8.99
CA SER A 172 5.80 -12.49 -8.28
C SER A 172 6.73 -13.48 -7.57
N GLN A 173 8.04 -13.38 -7.80
CA GLN A 173 9.09 -14.17 -7.17
C GLN A 173 10.15 -13.25 -6.54
N MET A 174 9.73 -12.13 -5.95
CA MET A 174 10.64 -11.15 -5.34
C MET A 174 11.64 -11.84 -4.40
N ASP A 175 12.92 -11.45 -4.51
CA ASP A 175 14.05 -12.02 -3.77
C ASP A 175 14.29 -13.54 -3.96
N LYS A 176 13.60 -14.18 -4.93
CA LYS A 176 13.79 -15.59 -5.29
C LYS A 176 14.31 -15.72 -6.73
N PRO A 177 15.41 -16.45 -6.97
CA PRO A 177 15.91 -16.67 -8.33
C PRO A 177 14.93 -17.50 -9.16
N VAL A 178 14.55 -17.00 -10.33
CA VAL A 178 13.70 -17.71 -11.28
C VAL A 178 14.56 -18.31 -12.40
N HIS A 179 14.54 -19.63 -12.53
CA HIS A 179 15.31 -20.34 -13.55
C HIS A 179 14.87 -19.92 -14.96
N ARG A 180 15.83 -19.80 -15.89
CA ARG A 180 15.57 -19.40 -17.28
C ARG A 180 14.56 -20.27 -18.00
N GLU A 181 14.55 -21.57 -17.73
CA GLU A 181 13.61 -22.52 -18.36
C GLU A 181 12.17 -22.21 -17.98
N ARG A 182 11.94 -21.93 -16.68
CA ARG A 182 10.64 -21.55 -16.16
C ARG A 182 10.15 -20.21 -16.72
N LEU A 183 11.05 -19.24 -16.87
CA LEU A 183 10.71 -17.97 -17.55
C LEU A 183 10.37 -18.20 -19.02
N ILE A 184 11.12 -19.06 -19.73
CA ILE A 184 10.82 -19.38 -21.14
C ILE A 184 9.43 -20.01 -21.25
N GLU A 185 9.13 -21.00 -20.41
CA GLU A 185 7.84 -21.68 -20.36
C GLU A 185 6.68 -20.71 -20.11
N TRP A 186 6.80 -19.81 -19.13
CA TRP A 186 5.75 -18.83 -18.82
C TRP A 186 5.54 -17.79 -19.91
N ILE A 187 6.61 -17.34 -20.57
CA ILE A 187 6.55 -16.20 -21.51
C ILE A 187 6.25 -16.67 -22.93
N TRP A 188 6.80 -17.82 -23.30
CA TRP A 188 6.68 -18.47 -24.61
C TRP A 188 6.39 -19.96 -24.45
N PRO A 189 5.14 -20.36 -24.12
CA PRO A 189 4.78 -21.76 -23.84
C PRO A 189 5.08 -22.74 -24.97
N ASN A 190 5.14 -22.25 -26.21
CA ASN A 190 5.40 -23.06 -27.41
C ASN A 190 6.88 -23.11 -27.82
N ALA A 191 7.79 -22.53 -27.04
CA ALA A 191 9.22 -22.50 -27.34
C ALA A 191 9.97 -23.53 -26.50
N ASP A 192 10.85 -24.29 -27.15
CA ASP A 192 11.88 -25.08 -26.46
C ASP A 192 13.01 -24.19 -25.93
N LEU A 193 13.97 -24.78 -25.22
CA LEU A 193 15.09 -24.03 -24.62
C LEU A 193 16.00 -23.39 -25.66
N ASP A 194 16.24 -24.07 -26.79
CA ASP A 194 17.13 -23.59 -27.84
C ASP A 194 16.58 -22.35 -28.55
N SER A 195 15.27 -22.31 -28.80
CA SER A 195 14.60 -21.15 -29.41
C SER A 195 14.22 -20.06 -28.38
N GLY A 196 13.91 -20.45 -27.15
CA GLY A 196 13.50 -19.54 -26.08
C GLY A 196 14.66 -18.78 -25.44
N TRP A 197 15.82 -19.41 -25.27
CA TRP A 197 16.95 -18.80 -24.58
C TRP A 197 17.50 -17.52 -25.25
N PRO A 198 17.72 -17.48 -26.58
CA PRO A 198 18.11 -16.24 -27.25
C PRO A 198 17.07 -15.13 -27.08
N ARG A 199 15.77 -15.47 -27.10
CA ARG A 199 14.68 -14.51 -26.90
C ARG A 199 14.68 -13.95 -25.48
N LEU A 200 14.87 -14.80 -24.47
CA LEU A 200 14.95 -14.38 -23.08
C LEU A 200 16.15 -13.44 -22.85
N LYS A 201 17.34 -13.77 -23.36
CA LYS A 201 18.53 -12.91 -23.27
C LYS A 201 18.28 -11.50 -23.81
N VAL A 202 17.73 -11.41 -25.02
CA VAL A 202 17.42 -10.12 -25.66
C VAL A 202 16.35 -9.36 -24.87
N THR A 203 15.38 -10.06 -24.30
CA THR A 203 14.29 -9.45 -23.52
C THR A 203 14.78 -8.92 -22.18
N ILE A 204 15.62 -9.68 -21.47
CA ILE A 204 16.27 -9.23 -20.22
C ILE A 204 17.22 -8.05 -20.49
N SER A 205 17.99 -8.09 -21.57
CA SER A 205 18.87 -6.99 -21.95
C SER A 205 18.08 -5.69 -22.19
N TYR A 206 16.96 -5.79 -22.92
CA TYR A 206 16.05 -4.66 -23.13
C TYR A 206 15.43 -4.17 -21.82
N LEU A 207 14.93 -5.08 -20.98
CA LEU A 207 14.33 -4.76 -19.68
C LEU A 207 15.31 -3.99 -18.78
N ARG A 208 16.53 -4.49 -18.63
CA ARG A 208 17.61 -3.82 -17.88
C ARG A 208 17.89 -2.42 -18.42
N ALA A 209 17.97 -2.27 -19.75
CA ALA A 209 18.20 -0.97 -20.37
C ALA A 209 17.03 0.01 -20.13
N ALA A 210 15.78 -0.46 -20.22
CA ALA A 210 14.60 0.35 -19.97
C ALA A 210 14.52 0.83 -18.52
N LEU A 211 14.76 -0.06 -17.55
CA LEU A 211 14.79 0.29 -16.13
C LEU A 211 15.93 1.26 -15.81
N ARG A 212 17.14 1.03 -16.34
CA ARG A 212 18.28 1.95 -16.17
C ARG A 212 18.03 3.32 -16.76
N LYS A 213 17.38 3.40 -17.93
CA LYS A 213 16.97 4.68 -18.54
C LYS A 213 16.01 5.46 -17.64
N GLY A 214 15.16 4.75 -16.88
CA GLY A 214 14.28 5.34 -15.87
C GLY A 214 14.96 5.71 -14.55
N GLY A 215 16.25 5.40 -14.37
CA GLY A 215 17.01 5.70 -13.15
C GLY A 215 17.12 4.55 -12.15
N ALA A 216 16.74 3.32 -12.50
CA ALA A 216 16.90 2.17 -11.63
C ALA A 216 18.37 1.76 -11.48
N SER A 217 18.72 1.16 -10.35
CA SER A 217 20.05 0.58 -10.11
C SER A 217 20.46 -0.37 -11.23
N ALA A 218 21.74 -0.34 -11.60
CA ALA A 218 22.29 -1.20 -12.65
C ALA A 218 22.11 -2.70 -12.32
N ASN A 219 22.01 -3.04 -11.03
CA ASN A 219 21.94 -4.40 -10.50
C ASN A 219 20.54 -4.82 -10.05
N ILE A 220 19.49 -4.05 -10.38
CA ILE A 220 18.12 -4.36 -9.95
C ILE A 220 17.67 -5.78 -10.38
N ILE A 221 18.09 -6.22 -11.57
CA ILE A 221 17.90 -7.60 -12.05
C ILE A 221 19.26 -8.27 -12.21
N GLU A 222 19.58 -9.20 -11.33
CA GLU A 222 20.82 -9.98 -11.34
C GLU A 222 20.67 -11.26 -12.17
N THR A 223 21.79 -11.75 -12.70
CA THR A 223 21.89 -13.12 -13.24
C THR A 223 22.64 -13.97 -12.23
N VAL A 224 21.97 -14.99 -11.69
CA VAL A 224 22.54 -15.91 -10.69
C VAL A 224 22.59 -17.31 -11.31
N GLY A 225 23.76 -17.70 -11.83
CA GLY A 225 23.92 -18.94 -12.58
C GLY A 225 23.00 -18.97 -13.82
N GLN A 226 22.03 -19.87 -13.83
CA GLN A 226 21.02 -20.00 -14.90
C GLN A 226 19.68 -19.32 -14.57
N ALA A 227 19.62 -18.55 -13.49
CA ALA A 227 18.41 -17.86 -13.02
C ALA A 227 18.55 -16.34 -13.11
N TYR A 228 17.41 -15.66 -13.02
CA TYR A 228 17.32 -14.21 -12.87
C TYR A 228 16.65 -13.87 -11.54
N LEU A 229 17.15 -12.84 -10.88
CA LEU A 229 16.72 -12.42 -9.55
C LEU A 229 16.42 -10.92 -9.57
N LEU A 230 15.22 -10.55 -9.12
CA LEU A 230 14.86 -9.17 -8.81
C LEU A 230 15.08 -8.95 -7.31
N ARG A 231 15.93 -7.97 -6.95
CA ARG A 231 16.26 -7.65 -5.56
C ARG A 231 15.21 -6.72 -4.95
N GLY A 232 14.60 -7.13 -3.85
CA GLY A 232 13.54 -6.39 -3.17
C GLY A 232 14.03 -5.15 -2.42
N ASN A 233 15.29 -5.12 -1.97
CA ASN A 233 15.85 -3.98 -1.22
C ASN A 233 15.90 -2.66 -2.01
N SER A 234 15.77 -2.70 -3.34
CA SER A 234 15.70 -1.54 -4.22
C SER A 234 14.31 -1.37 -4.85
N VAL A 235 13.29 -2.04 -4.32
CA VAL A 235 11.94 -2.06 -4.86
C VAL A 235 10.93 -1.74 -3.76
N TRP A 236 9.99 -0.87 -4.08
CA TRP A 236 8.78 -0.67 -3.31
C TRP A 236 7.61 -1.27 -4.09
N MET A 237 6.71 -1.99 -3.41
CA MET A 237 5.54 -2.60 -4.04
C MET A 237 4.26 -2.24 -3.29
N ASP A 238 3.23 -1.86 -4.02
CA ASP A 238 1.91 -1.55 -3.47
C ASP A 238 1.25 -2.76 -2.77
N SER A 239 1.45 -3.98 -3.27
CA SER A 239 0.92 -5.19 -2.64
C SER A 239 1.57 -5.49 -1.28
N ASP A 240 2.87 -5.23 -1.12
CA ASP A 240 3.56 -5.38 0.16
C ASP A 240 3.09 -4.32 1.16
N ALA A 241 2.90 -3.09 0.67
CA ALA A 241 2.32 -1.97 1.42
C ALA A 241 0.94 -2.29 1.96
N PHE A 242 0.09 -2.77 1.06
CA PHE A 242 -1.26 -3.19 1.32
C PHE A 242 -1.30 -4.29 2.39
N CYS A 243 -0.50 -5.35 2.23
CA CYS A 243 -0.42 -6.43 3.22
C CYS A 243 -0.01 -5.92 4.61
N ALA A 244 1.00 -5.04 4.67
CA ALA A 244 1.47 -4.47 5.94
C ALA A 244 0.40 -3.61 6.62
N LEU A 245 -0.33 -2.78 5.85
CA LEU A 245 -1.42 -1.95 6.36
C LEU A 245 -2.55 -2.78 6.93
N VAL A 246 -3.01 -3.80 6.20
CA VAL A 246 -4.11 -4.68 6.65
C VAL A 246 -3.73 -5.45 7.91
N SER A 247 -2.49 -5.97 7.97
CA SER A 247 -1.97 -6.66 9.16
C SER A 247 -1.90 -5.72 10.37
N ASN A 248 -1.37 -4.51 10.20
CA ASN A 248 -1.27 -3.52 11.28
C ASN A 248 -2.65 -3.03 11.74
N GLY A 249 -3.56 -2.75 10.81
CA GLY A 249 -4.95 -2.39 11.13
C GLY A 249 -5.67 -3.50 11.90
N SER A 250 -5.45 -4.76 11.52
CA SER A 250 -6.00 -5.92 12.21
C SER A 250 -5.46 -6.06 13.64
N ASN A 251 -4.18 -5.76 13.86
CA ASN A 251 -3.58 -5.77 15.20
C ASN A 251 -4.13 -4.63 16.07
N LEU A 252 -4.35 -3.44 15.51
CA LEU A 252 -4.98 -2.32 16.22
C LEU A 252 -6.44 -2.62 16.59
N LEU A 253 -7.20 -3.27 15.69
CA LEU A 253 -8.56 -3.74 16.01
C LEU A 253 -8.59 -4.75 17.14
N LYS A 254 -7.62 -5.67 17.22
CA LYS A 254 -7.49 -6.62 18.33
C LYS A 254 -7.15 -5.92 19.65
N ALA A 255 -6.46 -4.79 19.58
CA ALA A 255 -6.13 -3.94 20.72
C ALA A 255 -7.22 -2.89 21.01
N GLU A 256 -8.41 -3.01 20.43
CA GLU A 256 -9.56 -2.11 20.61
C GLU A 256 -9.28 -0.64 20.20
N ASN A 257 -8.28 -0.41 19.35
CA ASN A 257 -7.97 0.91 18.81
C ASN A 257 -8.60 1.12 17.43
N THR A 258 -9.95 1.22 17.42
CA THR A 258 -10.76 1.28 16.20
C THR A 258 -10.44 2.48 15.31
N VAL A 259 -10.13 3.65 15.89
CA VAL A 259 -9.88 4.88 15.12
C VAL A 259 -8.59 4.78 14.31
N GLU A 260 -7.50 4.34 14.92
CA GLU A 260 -6.23 4.15 14.18
C GLU A 260 -6.32 2.98 13.21
N ALA A 261 -7.02 1.90 13.57
CA ALA A 261 -7.25 0.78 12.66
C ALA A 261 -8.00 1.21 11.40
N LEU A 262 -9.08 2.00 11.56
CA LEU A 262 -9.85 2.54 10.45
C LEU A 262 -8.96 3.34 9.48
N ALA A 263 -8.10 4.23 10.01
CA ALA A 263 -7.20 5.02 9.18
C ALA A 263 -6.23 4.14 8.35
N LEU A 264 -5.67 3.07 8.94
CA LEU A 264 -4.81 2.15 8.21
C LEU A 264 -5.56 1.35 7.14
N PHE A 265 -6.80 0.95 7.44
CA PHE A 265 -7.62 0.24 6.47
C PHE A 265 -8.06 1.14 5.30
N GLU A 266 -8.43 2.40 5.55
CA GLU A 266 -8.75 3.35 4.48
C GLU A 266 -7.52 3.64 3.59
N GLU A 267 -6.32 3.70 4.18
CA GLU A 267 -5.07 3.78 3.41
C GLU A 267 -4.84 2.52 2.56
N ALA A 268 -5.08 1.33 3.12
CA ALA A 268 -4.96 0.06 2.39
C ALA A 268 -5.95 -0.03 1.22
N GLU A 269 -7.21 0.40 1.43
CA GLU A 269 -8.25 0.43 0.42
C GLU A 269 -7.83 1.30 -0.78
N SER A 270 -7.13 2.42 -0.53
CA SER A 270 -6.64 3.31 -1.59
C SER A 270 -5.56 2.71 -2.50
N LEU A 271 -4.87 1.66 -2.02
CA LEU A 271 -3.85 0.93 -2.77
C LEU A 271 -4.43 -0.21 -3.60
N TYR A 272 -5.51 -0.84 -3.14
CA TYR A 272 -6.15 -1.95 -3.85
C TYR A 272 -7.08 -1.42 -4.95
N ARG A 273 -6.53 -1.18 -6.14
CA ARG A 273 -7.30 -0.65 -7.29
C ARG A 273 -7.90 -1.72 -8.19
N GLY A 274 -7.48 -2.96 -8.00
CA GLY A 274 -7.90 -4.14 -8.75
C GLY A 274 -7.07 -5.35 -8.32
N ASP A 275 -7.34 -6.50 -8.94
CA ASP A 275 -6.62 -7.73 -8.63
C ASP A 275 -5.13 -7.65 -9.01
N PHE A 276 -4.32 -8.48 -8.35
CA PHE A 276 -2.89 -8.56 -8.64
C PHE A 276 -2.63 -8.93 -10.11
N PHE A 277 -1.96 -8.03 -10.83
CA PHE A 277 -1.79 -8.08 -12.28
C PHE A 277 -3.11 -8.37 -13.01
N GLU A 278 -4.09 -7.49 -12.82
CA GLU A 278 -5.45 -7.59 -13.37
C GLU A 278 -5.46 -7.87 -14.89
N ASP A 279 -4.53 -7.26 -15.64
CA ASP A 279 -4.41 -7.46 -17.09
C ASP A 279 -3.93 -8.87 -17.50
N GLU A 280 -3.40 -9.66 -16.57
CA GLU A 280 -2.84 -11.00 -16.81
C GLU A 280 -3.84 -12.11 -16.47
N LEU A 281 -5.04 -12.07 -17.05
CA LEU A 281 -6.19 -12.92 -16.67
C LEU A 281 -5.86 -14.43 -16.62
N TYR A 282 -5.14 -14.94 -17.61
CA TYR A 282 -4.84 -16.38 -17.78
C TYR A 282 -3.43 -16.78 -17.33
N ALA A 283 -2.72 -15.90 -16.62
CA ALA A 283 -1.36 -16.16 -16.17
C ALA A 283 -1.32 -17.06 -14.92
N GLU A 284 -1.06 -18.35 -15.10
CA GLU A 284 -0.97 -19.31 -14.00
C GLU A 284 0.14 -18.96 -12.99
N TRP A 285 1.22 -18.32 -13.45
CA TRP A 285 2.38 -17.99 -12.61
C TRP A 285 2.10 -16.94 -11.52
N CYS A 286 1.00 -16.19 -11.59
CA CYS A 286 0.55 -15.28 -10.52
C CYS A 286 -0.78 -15.66 -9.89
N ALA A 287 -1.43 -16.75 -10.32
CA ALA A 287 -2.76 -17.12 -9.83
C ALA A 287 -2.80 -17.32 -8.31
N VAL A 288 -1.80 -18.00 -7.73
CA VAL A 288 -1.71 -18.24 -6.28
C VAL A 288 -1.54 -16.94 -5.50
N GLU A 289 -0.68 -16.03 -5.96
CA GLU A 289 -0.45 -14.77 -5.27
C GLU A 289 -1.63 -13.81 -5.41
N ARG A 290 -2.29 -13.81 -6.58
CA ARG A 290 -3.53 -13.07 -6.81
C ARG A 290 -4.62 -13.52 -5.84
N GLU A 291 -4.81 -14.82 -5.67
CA GLU A 291 -5.81 -15.33 -4.74
C GLU A 291 -5.45 -15.00 -3.29
N ARG A 292 -4.16 -15.14 -2.91
CA ARG A 292 -3.69 -14.72 -1.58
C ARG A 292 -4.00 -13.25 -1.28
N LEU A 293 -3.74 -12.35 -2.24
CA LEU A 293 -3.99 -10.92 -2.08
C LEU A 293 -5.49 -10.59 -2.06
N ARG A 294 -6.31 -11.34 -2.81
CA ARG A 294 -7.78 -11.22 -2.76
C ARG A 294 -8.34 -11.64 -1.40
N GLU A 295 -7.82 -12.69 -0.77
CA GLU A 295 -8.19 -13.05 0.60
C GLU A 295 -7.86 -11.92 1.60
N ILE A 296 -6.67 -11.33 1.49
CA ILE A 296 -6.26 -10.18 2.33
C ILE A 296 -7.17 -8.95 2.07
N TYR A 297 -7.63 -8.77 0.83
CA TYR A 297 -8.63 -7.74 0.52
C TYR A 297 -9.99 -8.01 1.18
N LEU A 298 -10.44 -9.26 1.23
CA LEU A 298 -11.64 -9.61 1.99
C LEU A 298 -11.42 -9.40 3.51
N GLU A 299 -10.22 -9.68 4.04
CA GLU A 299 -9.87 -9.35 5.43
C GLU A 299 -9.94 -7.83 5.70
N LEU A 300 -9.42 -7.02 4.79
CA LEU A 300 -9.53 -5.55 4.83
C LEU A 300 -11.00 -5.12 4.91
N LEU A 301 -11.85 -5.61 4.00
CA LEU A 301 -13.27 -5.24 3.97
C LEU A 301 -14.00 -5.67 5.26
N ALA A 302 -13.63 -6.82 5.83
CA ALA A 302 -14.18 -7.25 7.12
C ALA A 302 -13.76 -6.30 8.26
N GLY A 303 -12.49 -5.86 8.26
CA GLY A 303 -11.96 -4.87 9.19
C GLY A 303 -12.68 -3.52 9.08
N LEU A 304 -12.82 -2.99 7.86
CA LEU A 304 -13.56 -1.75 7.58
C LEU A 304 -15.02 -1.85 8.05
N ALA A 305 -15.71 -2.94 7.71
CA ALA A 305 -17.10 -3.15 8.13
C ALA A 305 -17.22 -3.12 9.66
N LYS A 306 -16.31 -3.80 10.38
CA LYS A 306 -16.28 -3.79 11.85
C LYS A 306 -16.05 -2.38 12.40
N CYS A 307 -15.05 -1.64 11.90
CA CYS A 307 -14.78 -0.28 12.33
C CYS A 307 -15.99 0.66 12.11
N TYR A 308 -16.64 0.57 10.96
CA TYR A 308 -17.81 1.39 10.66
C TYR A 308 -19.03 1.02 11.53
N ILE A 309 -19.21 -0.26 11.88
CA ILE A 309 -20.29 -0.69 12.78
C ILE A 309 -20.06 -0.15 14.20
N GLU A 310 -18.84 -0.29 14.73
CA GLU A 310 -18.48 0.20 16.07
C GLU A 310 -18.63 1.72 16.19
N THR A 311 -18.37 2.45 15.11
CA THR A 311 -18.53 3.91 15.06
C THR A 311 -19.92 4.37 14.61
N GLY A 312 -20.86 3.45 14.38
CA GLY A 312 -22.26 3.77 14.02
C GLY A 312 -22.51 4.16 12.55
N HIS A 313 -21.52 4.03 11.68
CA HIS A 313 -21.59 4.34 10.24
C HIS A 313 -22.18 3.17 9.42
N PHE A 314 -23.39 2.73 9.78
CA PHE A 314 -24.02 1.53 9.19
C PHE A 314 -24.20 1.58 7.67
N MET A 315 -24.49 2.77 7.10
CA MET A 315 -24.60 2.96 5.65
C MET A 315 -23.30 2.60 4.93
N THR A 316 -22.16 3.06 5.46
CA THR A 316 -20.84 2.79 4.91
C THR A 316 -20.47 1.31 5.08
N ALA A 317 -20.75 0.73 6.25
CA ALA A 317 -20.56 -0.70 6.48
C ALA A 317 -21.35 -1.57 5.50
N SER A 318 -22.61 -1.21 5.20
CA SER A 318 -23.41 -1.89 4.17
C SER A 318 -22.78 -1.81 2.78
N ARG A 319 -22.19 -0.68 2.40
CA ARG A 319 -21.50 -0.52 1.11
C ARG A 319 -20.27 -1.42 1.03
N VAL A 320 -19.47 -1.48 2.09
CA VAL A 320 -18.29 -2.36 2.20
C VAL A 320 -18.71 -3.83 2.08
N CYS A 321 -19.79 -4.25 2.76
CA CYS A 321 -20.27 -5.64 2.66
C CYS A 321 -20.76 -5.98 1.25
N LYS A 322 -21.44 -5.06 0.56
CA LYS A 322 -21.85 -5.26 -0.84
C LYS A 322 -20.65 -5.39 -1.77
N LEU A 323 -19.60 -4.61 -1.53
CA LEU A 323 -18.35 -4.72 -2.29
C LEU A 323 -17.72 -6.10 -2.08
N ALA A 324 -17.61 -6.56 -0.83
CA ALA A 324 -17.09 -7.89 -0.52
C ALA A 324 -17.90 -9.01 -1.19
N LEU A 325 -19.24 -8.93 -1.15
CA LEU A 325 -20.13 -9.90 -1.78
C LEU A 325 -20.12 -9.85 -3.31
N SER A 326 -19.69 -8.73 -3.91
CA SER A 326 -19.47 -8.66 -5.35
C SER A 326 -18.17 -9.35 -5.77
N SER A 327 -17.17 -9.39 -4.88
CA SER A 327 -15.92 -10.12 -5.09
C SER A 327 -16.05 -11.61 -4.79
N ASP A 328 -16.74 -11.97 -3.72
CA ASP A 328 -17.04 -13.36 -3.35
C ASP A 328 -18.46 -13.47 -2.76
N PRO A 329 -19.44 -13.87 -3.58
CA PRO A 329 -20.84 -14.02 -3.16
C PRO A 329 -21.06 -15.07 -2.05
N CYS A 330 -20.12 -16.00 -1.87
CA CYS A 330 -20.25 -17.09 -0.89
C CYS A 330 -19.80 -16.69 0.52
N ARG A 331 -19.30 -15.46 0.73
CA ARG A 331 -18.84 -14.98 2.04
C ARG A 331 -19.99 -14.61 2.97
N GLU A 332 -20.56 -15.62 3.61
CA GLU A 332 -21.72 -15.50 4.49
C GLU A 332 -21.55 -14.49 5.64
N ASN A 333 -20.33 -14.28 6.13
CA ASN A 333 -20.05 -13.27 7.16
C ASN A 333 -20.49 -11.86 6.70
N PHE A 334 -20.24 -11.48 5.45
CA PHE A 334 -20.67 -10.18 4.93
C PHE A 334 -22.18 -10.10 4.71
N VAL A 335 -22.84 -11.22 4.40
CA VAL A 335 -24.31 -11.27 4.31
C VAL A 335 -24.92 -11.00 5.68
N ARG A 336 -24.42 -11.66 6.74
CA ARG A 336 -24.87 -11.45 8.12
C ARG A 336 -24.70 -9.99 8.53
N ILE A 337 -23.51 -9.42 8.32
CA ILE A 337 -23.22 -8.02 8.65
C ILE A 337 -24.13 -7.06 7.87
N LEU A 338 -24.34 -7.30 6.57
CA LEU A 338 -25.19 -6.46 5.73
C LEU A 338 -26.64 -6.48 6.22
N MET A 339 -27.18 -7.65 6.55
CA MET A 339 -28.52 -7.78 7.11
C MET A 339 -28.66 -6.98 8.42
N GLU A 340 -27.70 -7.12 9.34
CA GLU A 340 -27.71 -6.37 10.62
C GLU A 340 -27.62 -4.86 10.40
N CYS A 341 -26.74 -4.42 9.49
CA CYS A 341 -26.61 -3.00 9.14
C CYS A 341 -27.91 -2.42 8.57
N LEU A 342 -28.63 -3.16 7.72
CA LEU A 342 -29.91 -2.75 7.15
C LEU A 342 -30.99 -2.60 8.22
N VAL A 343 -31.02 -3.50 9.21
CA VAL A 343 -31.94 -3.38 10.36
C VAL A 343 -31.61 -2.14 11.20
N ARG A 344 -30.31 -1.88 11.46
CA ARG A 344 -29.87 -0.66 12.17
C ARG A 344 -30.20 0.62 11.43
N GLN A 345 -30.35 0.57 10.11
CA GLN A 345 -30.84 1.66 9.26
C GLN A 345 -32.38 1.74 9.19
N ASN A 346 -33.09 0.99 10.02
CA ASN A 346 -34.56 0.89 10.02
C ASN A 346 -35.14 0.37 8.69
N ARG A 347 -34.45 -0.58 8.04
CA ARG A 347 -34.90 -1.23 6.79
C ARG A 347 -34.88 -2.77 6.87
N PRO A 348 -35.65 -3.38 7.79
CA PRO A 348 -35.72 -4.84 7.90
C PRO A 348 -36.26 -5.53 6.63
N ASP A 349 -37.18 -4.89 5.91
CA ASP A 349 -37.71 -5.43 4.63
C ASP A 349 -36.60 -5.60 3.58
N TRP A 350 -35.63 -4.68 3.56
CA TRP A 350 -34.49 -4.74 2.64
C TRP A 350 -33.52 -5.84 3.04
N ALA A 351 -33.32 -6.07 4.34
CA ALA A 351 -32.53 -7.20 4.84
C ALA A 351 -33.17 -8.53 4.42
N ARG A 352 -34.50 -8.65 4.56
CA ARG A 352 -35.26 -9.85 4.15
C ARG A 352 -35.14 -10.09 2.65
N ALA A 353 -35.41 -9.06 1.83
CA ALA A 353 -35.33 -9.16 0.38
C ALA A 353 -33.93 -9.55 -0.09
N HIS A 354 -32.88 -8.95 0.51
CA HIS A 354 -31.50 -9.28 0.20
C HIS A 354 -31.18 -10.74 0.50
N PHE A 355 -31.51 -11.25 1.70
CA PHE A 355 -31.26 -12.64 2.07
C PHE A 355 -31.96 -13.63 1.14
N ILE A 356 -33.23 -13.40 0.80
CA ILE A 356 -34.00 -14.28 -0.09
C ILE A 356 -33.35 -14.33 -1.48
N SER A 357 -32.96 -13.16 -2.00
CA SER A 357 -32.28 -13.05 -3.30
C SER A 357 -30.92 -13.75 -3.28
N TRP A 358 -30.12 -13.50 -2.25
CA TRP A 358 -28.80 -14.10 -2.08
C TRP A 358 -28.88 -15.62 -1.93
N ARG A 359 -29.77 -16.14 -1.08
CA ARG A 359 -29.96 -17.59 -0.90
C ARG A 359 -30.32 -18.28 -2.22
N ARG A 360 -31.18 -17.66 -3.03
CA ARG A 360 -31.54 -18.21 -4.34
C ARG A 360 -30.34 -18.25 -5.28
N ALA A 361 -29.55 -17.18 -5.33
CA ALA A 361 -28.33 -17.14 -6.15
C ALA A 361 -27.29 -18.17 -5.68
N LEU A 362 -27.10 -18.30 -4.36
CA LEU A 362 -26.17 -19.25 -3.74
C LEU A 362 -26.48 -20.70 -4.15
N ASP A 363 -27.76 -21.08 -4.12
CA ASP A 363 -28.20 -22.41 -4.53
C ASP A 363 -28.11 -22.61 -6.05
N GLN A 364 -28.57 -21.63 -6.84
CA GLN A 364 -28.62 -21.76 -8.31
C GLN A 364 -27.24 -21.74 -8.98
N GLU A 365 -26.31 -20.94 -8.48
CA GLU A 365 -24.98 -20.77 -9.09
C GLU A 365 -23.94 -21.71 -8.50
N TYR A 366 -24.04 -22.04 -7.20
CA TYR A 366 -23.01 -22.80 -6.48
C TYR A 366 -23.52 -24.12 -5.88
N GLY A 367 -24.83 -24.37 -5.88
CA GLY A 367 -25.42 -25.56 -5.24
C GLY A 367 -25.23 -25.59 -3.72
N LEU A 368 -25.05 -24.42 -3.10
CA LEU A 368 -24.78 -24.28 -1.67
C LEU A 368 -26.03 -23.80 -0.92
N GLN A 369 -26.10 -24.15 0.36
CA GLN A 369 -27.15 -23.71 1.27
C GLN A 369 -26.55 -22.84 2.38
N PRO A 370 -27.28 -21.83 2.89
CA PRO A 370 -26.78 -20.96 3.96
C PRO A 370 -26.43 -21.75 5.22
N THR A 371 -25.35 -21.36 5.90
CA THR A 371 -25.01 -21.90 7.21
C THR A 371 -26.07 -21.58 8.28
N GLU A 372 -26.13 -22.41 9.33
CA GLU A 372 -27.05 -22.20 10.46
C GLU A 372 -26.85 -20.84 11.14
N ASP A 373 -25.62 -20.33 11.22
CA ASP A 373 -25.33 -19.00 11.76
C ASP A 373 -26.04 -17.89 10.97
N THR A 374 -26.05 -18.00 9.64
CA THR A 374 -26.73 -17.03 8.76
C THR A 374 -28.24 -17.17 8.86
N LEU A 375 -28.76 -18.40 8.93
CA LEU A 375 -30.19 -18.67 9.17
C LEU A 375 -30.65 -18.15 10.53
N ALA A 376 -29.82 -18.24 11.58
CA ALA A 376 -30.12 -17.70 12.90
C ALA A 376 -30.23 -16.17 12.88
N VAL A 377 -29.33 -15.47 12.17
CA VAL A 377 -29.44 -14.00 11.99
C VAL A 377 -30.72 -13.65 11.24
N TYR A 378 -31.03 -14.34 10.14
CA TYR A 378 -32.25 -14.08 9.38
C TYR A 378 -33.54 -14.30 10.21
N ARG A 379 -33.63 -15.41 10.97
CA ARG A 379 -34.77 -15.68 11.88
C ARG A 379 -34.96 -14.57 12.91
N ARG A 380 -33.87 -14.07 13.49
CA ARG A 380 -33.91 -12.95 14.45
C ARG A 380 -34.49 -11.67 13.83
N ILE A 381 -34.21 -11.41 12.55
CA ILE A 381 -34.66 -10.21 11.83
C ILE A 381 -36.14 -10.30 11.46
N VAL A 382 -36.61 -11.47 11.04
CA VAL A 382 -37.99 -11.68 10.57
C VAL A 382 -38.96 -11.97 11.73
N GLY A 383 -38.45 -12.33 12.91
CA GLY A 383 -39.23 -12.81 14.06
C GLY A 383 -39.57 -14.29 13.92
N GLU A 384 -39.66 -15.01 15.05
CA GLU A 384 -39.91 -16.47 15.08
C GLU A 384 -41.28 -16.88 14.51
N ASP A 385 -42.21 -15.93 14.34
CA ASP A 385 -43.61 -16.20 13.97
C ASP A 385 -43.92 -16.25 12.46
N ASN A 386 -42.92 -16.14 11.56
CA ASN A 386 -43.19 -16.19 10.12
C ASN A 386 -42.84 -17.55 9.49
N THR A 387 -43.83 -18.44 9.51
CA THR A 387 -43.88 -19.77 8.86
C THR A 387 -43.76 -19.73 7.32
N ASP A 388 -42.67 -19.20 6.78
CA ASP A 388 -42.36 -19.26 5.33
C ASP A 388 -41.17 -20.17 4.99
N LEU A 389 -40.60 -20.88 5.99
CA LEU A 389 -39.48 -21.80 5.78
C LEU A 389 -39.91 -23.24 5.34
N ARG A 390 -41.18 -23.45 4.96
CA ARG A 390 -41.72 -24.79 4.64
C ARG A 390 -42.18 -25.05 3.21
N GLN A 391 -41.99 -24.12 2.26
CA GLN A 391 -42.40 -24.38 0.88
C GLN A 391 -41.31 -24.03 -0.13
N THR A 392 -40.41 -24.98 -0.34
CA THR A 392 -39.93 -25.43 -1.66
C THR A 392 -38.99 -26.61 -1.40
N ALA A 393 -39.57 -27.80 -1.35
CA ALA A 393 -38.88 -29.07 -1.51
C ALA A 393 -38.84 -29.43 -3.00
#